data_AF-A0A7X2PUL0-F1
#
_entry.id   AF-A0A7X2PUL0-F1
#
_cell.length_a   1.000
_cell.length_b   1.000
_cell.length_c   1.000
_cell.angle_alpha   90.00
_cell.angle_beta   90.00
_cell.angle_gamma   90.00
#
_symmetry.space_group_name_H-M   'P 1'
#
loop_
_entity.id
_entity.type
_entity.pdbx_description
1 polymer ?
#
loop_
_entity_poly.entity_id
_entity_poly.type
_entity_poly.pdbx_seq_one_letter_code
_entity_poly.pdbx_strand_id
1 'polypeptide(L)'
;MTLLASWVLVAGLLSQQPASSTAAPAALSYEYYKAKVEPIFLAKRPARARCVVCHSRAGNNSAFRLQPVAPGSAGWSEGESRKNFESTKVLVMPGSPERSRLLIHPLAEEAGGDFFHTGGKQFESQNSAEWQTLKAWVLGRP
;
A
#
# COMPACT_ATOMS: atom_id res chain seq x y z
N MET A 1 -36.45 7.32 64.11
CA MET A 1 -36.20 6.15 63.24
C MET A 1 -36.49 6.59 61.80
N THR A 2 -35.46 6.59 60.94
CA THR A 2 -35.47 6.10 59.51
C THR A 2 -36.61 6.57 58.58
N LEU A 3 -36.44 7.13 57.38
CA LEU A 3 -35.39 7.02 56.33
C LEU A 3 -35.54 8.15 55.29
N LEU A 4 -34.43 8.47 54.63
CA LEU A 4 -34.32 9.24 53.38
C LEU A 4 -34.81 8.41 52.17
N ALA A 5 -35.33 9.08 51.14
CA ALA A 5 -35.21 8.61 49.75
C ALA A 5 -35.38 9.77 48.76
N SER A 6 -34.24 10.27 48.25
CA SER A 6 -34.15 11.17 47.11
C SER A 6 -34.40 10.42 45.81
N TRP A 7 -35.16 10.99 44.88
CA TRP A 7 -35.22 10.53 43.49
C TRP A 7 -34.87 11.71 42.56
N VAL A 8 -33.69 11.63 41.98
CA VAL A 8 -33.22 12.48 40.88
C VAL A 8 -33.73 11.85 39.57
N LEU A 9 -34.55 12.55 38.81
CA LEU A 9 -34.86 12.18 37.43
C LEU A 9 -34.01 13.05 36.49
N VAL A 10 -33.02 12.40 35.89
CA VAL A 10 -32.08 12.97 34.93
C VAL A 10 -32.80 13.22 33.60
N ALA A 11 -32.74 14.46 33.13
CA ALA A 11 -33.21 14.85 31.80
C ALA A 11 -32.35 14.16 30.71
N GLY A 12 -33.01 13.45 29.79
CA GLY A 12 -32.37 12.82 28.65
C GLY A 12 -31.85 13.85 27.64
N LEU A 13 -30.56 14.15 27.72
CA LEU A 13 -29.81 14.77 26.62
C LEU A 13 -29.48 13.67 25.61
N LEU A 14 -30.23 13.67 24.49
CA LEU A 14 -29.92 12.87 23.31
C LEU A 14 -28.62 13.41 22.68
N SER A 15 -27.48 12.89 23.13
CA SER A 15 -26.19 13.11 22.48
C SER A 15 -26.25 12.52 21.07
N GLN A 16 -26.43 13.38 20.05
CA GLN A 16 -26.17 13.02 18.67
C GLN A 16 -24.67 12.74 18.53
N GLN A 17 -24.31 11.46 18.59
CA GLN A 17 -22.99 10.99 18.24
C GLN A 17 -22.80 11.28 16.74
N PRO A 18 -21.75 12.02 16.32
CA PRO A 18 -21.50 12.21 14.90
C PRO A 18 -21.30 10.83 14.28
N ALA A 19 -22.12 10.51 13.28
CA ALA A 19 -21.93 9.31 12.50
C ALA A 19 -20.52 9.35 11.92
N SER A 20 -19.68 8.40 12.31
CA SER A 20 -18.39 8.15 11.67
C SER A 20 -18.68 7.96 10.18
N SER A 21 -18.43 9.01 9.40
CA SER A 21 -18.48 8.92 7.96
C SER A 21 -17.35 7.98 7.58
N THR A 22 -17.68 6.79 7.11
CA THR A 22 -16.72 5.90 6.45
C THR A 22 -16.24 6.67 5.22
N ALA A 23 -15.14 7.41 5.37
CA ALA A 23 -14.55 8.16 4.27
C ALA A 23 -14.32 7.18 3.13
N ALA A 24 -14.77 7.55 1.92
CA ALA A 24 -14.42 6.79 0.74
C ALA A 24 -12.89 6.60 0.70
N PRO A 25 -12.37 5.43 0.29
CA PRO A 25 -10.95 5.20 0.24
C PRO A 25 -10.29 6.34 -0.56
N ALA A 26 -9.32 7.03 0.04
CA ALA A 26 -8.62 8.11 -0.65
C ALA A 26 -8.05 7.57 -1.96
N ALA A 27 -8.29 8.28 -3.06
CA ALA A 27 -7.75 7.90 -4.36
C ALA A 27 -6.21 7.88 -4.29
N LEU A 28 -5.58 6.85 -4.84
CA LEU A 28 -4.12 6.75 -4.86
C LEU A 28 -3.54 7.86 -5.75
N SER A 29 -2.58 8.63 -5.21
CA SER A 29 -1.93 9.71 -5.95
C SER A 29 -0.97 9.17 -7.03
N TYR A 30 -1.22 9.55 -8.29
CA TYR A 30 -0.30 9.24 -9.40
C TYR A 30 1.03 10.00 -9.27
N GLU A 31 0.98 11.24 -8.77
CA GLU A 31 2.17 12.08 -8.59
C GLU A 31 3.11 11.48 -7.54
N TYR A 32 2.55 11.06 -6.39
CA TYR A 32 3.32 10.36 -5.36
C TYR A 32 3.84 9.02 -5.90
N TYR A 33 3.00 8.28 -6.64
CA TYR A 33 3.41 7.03 -7.25
C TYR A 33 4.64 7.22 -8.13
N LYS A 34 4.57 8.14 -9.11
CA LYS A 34 5.64 8.36 -10.07
C LYS A 34 6.91 8.88 -9.39
N ALA A 35 6.77 9.76 -8.40
CA ALA A 35 7.92 10.38 -7.74
C ALA A 35 8.61 9.47 -6.72
N LYS A 36 7.86 8.57 -6.05
CA LYS A 36 8.34 7.86 -4.85
C LYS A 36 8.21 6.35 -4.94
N VAL A 37 7.12 5.83 -5.52
CA VAL A 37 6.84 4.39 -5.61
C VAL A 37 7.52 3.77 -6.82
N GLU A 38 7.32 4.34 -8.00
CA GLU A 38 7.83 3.78 -9.26
C GLU A 38 9.35 3.57 -9.27
N PRO A 39 10.20 4.48 -8.72
CA PRO A 39 11.64 4.25 -8.64
C PRO A 39 12.05 2.99 -7.87
N ILE A 40 11.24 2.55 -6.89
CA ILE A 40 11.50 1.34 -6.08
C ILE A 40 11.54 0.09 -6.98
N PHE A 41 10.76 0.08 -8.06
CA PHE A 41 10.71 -1.05 -8.99
C PHE A 41 11.96 -1.20 -9.85
N LEU A 42 12.76 -0.12 -9.95
CA LEU A 42 14.04 -0.05 -10.65
C LEU A 42 15.25 -0.09 -9.70
N ALA A 43 15.04 0.08 -8.41
CA ALA A 43 16.11 0.11 -7.42
C ALA A 43 16.82 -1.25 -7.33
N LYS A 44 18.15 -1.22 -7.44
CA LYS A 44 19.02 -2.39 -7.27
C LYS A 44 19.30 -2.58 -5.78
N ARG A 45 19.15 -3.81 -5.30
CA ARG A 45 19.41 -4.20 -3.91
C ARG A 45 20.47 -5.31 -3.89
N PRO A 46 21.33 -5.38 -2.85
CA PRO A 46 22.21 -6.52 -2.67
C PRO A 46 21.41 -7.82 -2.61
N ALA A 47 21.84 -8.84 -3.37
CA ALA A 47 21.22 -10.17 -3.42
C ALA A 47 19.72 -10.24 -3.80
N ARG A 48 19.08 -9.14 -4.22
CA ARG A 48 17.68 -9.14 -4.68
C ARG A 48 17.55 -8.60 -6.09
N ALA A 49 16.83 -9.32 -6.94
CA ALA A 49 16.50 -8.85 -8.27
C ALA A 49 15.59 -7.60 -8.20
N ARG A 50 15.74 -6.69 -9.15
CA ARG A 50 14.81 -5.55 -9.29
C ARG A 50 13.43 -6.05 -9.69
N CYS A 51 12.37 -5.42 -9.19
CA CYS A 51 10.99 -5.81 -9.50
C CYS A 51 10.73 -5.88 -11.01
N VAL A 52 11.24 -4.90 -11.75
CA VAL A 52 11.08 -4.82 -13.21
C VAL A 52 11.60 -6.06 -13.94
N VAL A 53 12.66 -6.71 -13.46
CA VAL A 53 13.29 -7.85 -14.17
C VAL A 53 12.32 -9.01 -14.35
N CYS A 54 11.47 -9.27 -13.36
CA CYS A 54 10.47 -10.32 -13.41
C CYS A 54 9.12 -9.79 -13.91
N HIS A 55 8.71 -8.60 -13.44
CA HIS A 55 7.37 -8.09 -13.70
C HIS A 55 7.18 -7.43 -15.08
N SER A 56 8.25 -7.16 -15.83
CA SER A 56 8.15 -6.72 -17.23
C SER A 56 8.39 -7.82 -18.26
N ARG A 57 8.66 -9.06 -17.83
CA ARG A 57 8.99 -10.17 -18.73
C ARG A 57 7.74 -10.62 -19.51
N ALA A 58 7.92 -10.89 -20.80
CA ALA A 58 6.90 -11.57 -21.60
C ALA A 58 6.52 -12.93 -20.95
N GLY A 59 5.23 -13.20 -20.84
CA GLY A 59 4.72 -14.40 -20.17
C GLY A 59 4.55 -14.28 -18.65
N ASN A 60 4.78 -13.09 -18.05
CA ASN A 60 4.37 -12.84 -16.67
C ASN A 60 2.85 -12.99 -16.51
N ASN A 61 2.45 -13.99 -15.72
CA ASN A 61 1.05 -14.33 -15.43
C ASN A 61 0.50 -13.68 -14.16
N SER A 62 1.33 -12.93 -13.41
CA SER A 62 0.87 -12.20 -12.22
C SER A 62 0.02 -10.98 -12.59
N ALA A 63 -0.74 -10.48 -11.61
CA ALA A 63 -1.48 -9.23 -11.75
C ALA A 63 -0.56 -8.01 -11.90
N PHE A 64 0.67 -8.09 -11.38
CA PHE A 64 1.63 -7.00 -11.44
C PHE A 64 2.47 -7.06 -12.72
N ARG A 65 2.10 -6.23 -13.70
CA ARG A 65 2.76 -6.14 -15.01
C ARG A 65 3.36 -4.75 -15.25
N LEU A 66 4.68 -4.67 -15.23
CA LEU A 66 5.40 -3.43 -15.53
C LEU A 66 5.72 -3.34 -17.02
N GLN A 67 5.77 -2.13 -17.57
CA GLN A 67 6.32 -1.91 -18.89
C GLN A 67 7.84 -2.23 -18.88
N PRO A 68 8.41 -2.73 -19.98
CA PRO A 68 9.86 -2.84 -20.10
C PRO A 68 10.49 -1.44 -20.09
N VAL A 69 11.72 -1.33 -19.57
CA VAL A 69 12.49 -0.07 -19.64
C VAL A 69 13.30 -0.09 -20.93
N ALA A 70 13.22 1.00 -21.72
CA ALA A 70 13.99 1.14 -22.95
C ALA A 70 15.51 1.04 -22.68
N PRO A 71 16.30 0.44 -23.58
CA PRO A 71 17.75 0.37 -23.42
C PRO A 71 18.37 1.76 -23.18
N GLY A 72 19.22 1.87 -22.16
CA GLY A 72 19.87 3.14 -21.81
C GLY A 72 19.00 4.16 -21.06
N SER A 73 17.69 3.89 -20.88
CA SER A 73 16.83 4.78 -20.10
C SER A 73 17.01 4.58 -18.59
N ALA A 74 16.96 5.68 -17.84
CA ALA A 74 16.94 5.65 -16.38
C ALA A 74 15.56 5.29 -15.80
N GLY A 75 14.50 5.30 -16.63
CA GLY A 75 13.13 5.02 -16.20
C GLY A 75 12.14 4.91 -17.36
N TRP A 76 10.87 5.09 -17.04
CA TRP A 76 9.77 5.00 -17.99
C TRP A 76 9.36 6.37 -18.54
N SER A 77 8.81 6.39 -19.75
CA SER A 77 8.09 7.55 -20.28
C SER A 77 6.82 7.82 -19.47
N GLU A 78 6.21 9.01 -19.62
CA GLU A 78 4.94 9.35 -18.97
C GLU A 78 3.83 8.31 -19.26
N GLY A 79 3.69 7.92 -20.53
CA GLY A 79 2.68 6.94 -20.94
C GLY A 79 2.91 5.56 -20.33
N GLU A 80 4.16 5.11 -20.25
CA GLU A 80 4.51 3.85 -19.59
C GLU A 80 4.31 3.93 -18.08
N SER A 81 4.65 5.06 -17.47
CA SER A 81 4.47 5.28 -16.03
C SER A 81 2.99 5.24 -15.64
N ARG A 82 2.08 5.75 -16.49
CA ARG A 82 0.62 5.61 -16.29
C ARG A 82 0.15 4.17 -16.37
N LYS A 83 0.66 3.40 -17.33
CA LYS A 83 0.36 1.96 -17.41
C LYS A 83 0.85 1.21 -16.17
N ASN A 84 2.05 1.55 -15.68
CA ASN A 84 2.61 0.97 -14.47
C ASN A 84 1.76 1.32 -13.24
N PHE A 85 1.28 2.57 -13.11
CA PHE A 85 0.38 2.98 -12.04
C PHE A 85 -0.92 2.16 -12.05
N GLU A 86 -1.57 2.04 -13.20
CA GLU A 86 -2.79 1.26 -13.37
C GLU A 86 -2.58 -0.22 -13.04
N SER A 87 -1.40 -0.76 -13.36
CA SER A 87 -1.01 -2.13 -13.01
C SER A 87 -0.68 -2.29 -11.53
N THR A 88 -0.10 -1.28 -10.89
CA THR A 88 0.28 -1.34 -9.47
C THR A 88 -0.95 -1.22 -8.57
N LYS A 89 -1.90 -0.33 -8.92
CA LYS A 89 -3.06 -0.05 -8.05
C LYS A 89 -3.96 -1.26 -7.83
N VAL A 90 -3.99 -2.25 -8.74
CA VAL A 90 -4.78 -3.49 -8.57
C VAL A 90 -4.26 -4.39 -7.42
N LEU A 91 -3.08 -4.09 -6.89
CA LEU A 91 -2.47 -4.78 -5.76
C LEU A 91 -2.74 -4.08 -4.42
N VAL A 92 -3.42 -2.93 -4.46
CA VAL A 92 -3.61 -2.05 -3.32
C VAL A 92 -5.08 -2.01 -2.92
N MET A 93 -5.32 -2.16 -1.63
CA MET A 93 -6.57 -1.77 -0.98
C MET A 93 -6.32 -0.43 -0.28
N PRO A 94 -6.74 0.72 -0.87
CA PRO A 94 -6.41 2.02 -0.32
C PRO A 94 -6.90 2.16 1.13
N GLY A 95 -6.04 2.67 2.00
CA GLY A 95 -6.29 2.77 3.45
C GLY A 95 -6.05 1.49 4.25
N SER A 96 -5.79 0.34 3.60
CA SER A 96 -5.62 -0.97 4.26
C SER A 96 -4.29 -1.63 3.90
N PRO A 97 -3.17 -1.26 4.57
CA PRO A 97 -1.86 -1.87 4.35
C PRO A 97 -1.86 -3.40 4.48
N GLU A 98 -2.55 -3.91 5.50
CA GLU A 98 -2.68 -5.33 5.84
C GLU A 98 -3.50 -6.14 4.83
N ARG A 99 -4.19 -5.48 3.90
CA ARG A 99 -4.95 -6.11 2.80
C ARG A 99 -4.33 -5.85 1.43
N SER A 100 -3.24 -5.10 1.37
CA SER A 100 -2.59 -4.69 0.14
C SER A 100 -1.48 -5.67 -0.22
N ARG A 101 -1.71 -6.49 -1.25
CA ARG A 101 -0.73 -7.46 -1.77
C ARG A 101 0.62 -6.82 -2.12
N LEU A 102 0.61 -5.55 -2.53
CA LEU A 102 1.83 -4.77 -2.78
C LEU A 102 2.78 -4.71 -1.56
N LEU A 103 2.23 -4.76 -0.33
CA LEU A 103 3.00 -4.69 0.91
C LEU A 103 3.26 -6.06 1.53
N ILE A 104 2.42 -7.06 1.23
CA ILE A 104 2.44 -8.38 1.88
C ILE A 104 3.40 -9.33 1.15
N HIS A 105 3.21 -9.53 -0.16
CA HIS A 105 3.99 -10.54 -0.89
C HIS A 105 5.50 -10.29 -0.92
N PRO A 106 6.00 -9.04 -1.12
CA PRO A 106 7.43 -8.81 -1.11
C PRO A 106 8.04 -8.74 0.29
N LEU A 107 7.24 -8.73 1.36
CA LEU A 107 7.72 -8.65 2.74
C LEU A 107 8.02 -10.05 3.29
N ALA A 108 9.06 -10.16 4.10
CA ALA A 108 9.43 -11.40 4.77
C ALA A 108 8.31 -11.87 5.74
N GLU A 109 8.15 -13.18 5.90
CA GLU A 109 7.02 -13.80 6.61
C GLU A 109 7.01 -13.43 8.10
N GLU A 110 8.17 -13.50 8.74
CA GLU A 110 8.51 -13.04 10.07
C GLU A 110 8.21 -11.55 10.31
N ALA A 111 8.13 -10.75 9.25
CA ALA A 111 7.75 -9.33 9.31
C ALA A 111 6.27 -9.08 8.97
N GLY A 112 5.48 -10.13 8.77
CA GLY A 112 4.06 -10.08 8.44
C GLY A 112 3.74 -10.20 6.95
N GLY A 113 4.69 -10.65 6.13
CA GLY A 113 4.41 -11.12 4.78
C GLY A 113 3.75 -12.50 4.75
N ASP A 114 3.35 -12.96 3.57
CA ASP A 114 2.82 -14.32 3.38
C ASP A 114 3.85 -15.26 2.73
N PHE A 115 3.56 -16.55 2.61
CA PHE A 115 4.49 -17.51 2.00
C PHE A 115 4.70 -17.29 0.48
N PHE A 116 3.78 -16.59 -0.19
CA PHE A 116 3.71 -16.55 -1.65
C PHE A 116 4.46 -15.36 -2.25
N HIS A 117 5.66 -15.59 -2.79
CA HIS A 117 6.25 -14.71 -3.82
C HIS A 117 7.40 -15.41 -4.56
N THR A 118 7.18 -15.83 -5.81
CA THR A 118 8.16 -16.60 -6.59
C THR A 118 9.47 -15.86 -6.83
N GLY A 119 9.46 -14.52 -6.83
CA GLY A 119 10.65 -13.68 -6.92
C GLY A 119 11.41 -13.49 -5.61
N GLY A 120 11.04 -14.21 -4.55
CA GLY A 120 11.61 -14.08 -3.21
C GLY A 120 11.20 -12.81 -2.47
N LYS A 121 11.59 -12.70 -1.20
CA LYS A 121 11.28 -11.55 -0.35
C LYS A 121 12.20 -10.38 -0.68
N GLN A 122 11.61 -9.20 -0.87
CA GLN A 122 12.33 -7.97 -1.23
C GLN A 122 12.58 -7.07 -0.01
N PHE A 123 11.79 -7.24 1.07
CA PHE A 123 11.91 -6.46 2.30
C PHE A 123 11.97 -7.40 3.49
N GLU A 124 13.00 -7.28 4.33
CA GLU A 124 13.16 -8.08 5.56
C GLU A 124 12.26 -7.57 6.70
N SER A 125 11.84 -6.30 6.62
CA SER A 125 11.15 -5.63 7.71
C SER A 125 10.24 -4.53 7.19
N GLN A 126 9.14 -4.29 7.92
CA GLN A 126 8.29 -3.12 7.74
C GLN A 126 9.05 -1.81 7.99
N ASN A 127 10.20 -1.84 8.68
CA ASN A 127 11.03 -0.65 8.87
C ASN A 127 11.88 -0.29 7.62
N SER A 128 11.84 -1.09 6.57
CA SER A 128 12.54 -0.77 5.32
C SER A 128 12.00 0.55 4.74
N ALA A 129 12.89 1.49 4.43
CA ALA A 129 12.49 2.82 3.94
C ALA A 129 11.62 2.77 2.68
N GLU A 130 11.93 1.86 1.77
CA GLU A 130 11.13 1.62 0.56
C GLU A 130 9.76 1.02 0.89
N TRP A 131 9.69 0.07 1.81
CA TRP A 131 8.41 -0.51 2.25
C TRP A 131 7.52 0.54 2.91
N GLN A 132 8.09 1.43 3.74
CA GLN A 132 7.37 2.56 4.32
C GLN A 132 6.90 3.56 3.26
N THR A 133 7.70 3.80 2.21
CA THR A 133 7.28 4.60 1.05
C THR A 133 6.06 3.99 0.35
N LEU A 134 6.07 2.68 0.11
CA LEU A 134 4.92 1.96 -0.44
C LEU A 134 3.70 2.06 0.49
N LYS A 135 3.89 1.86 1.80
CA LYS A 135 2.82 1.95 2.79
C LYS A 135 2.21 3.33 2.86
N ALA A 136 3.02 4.39 2.79
CA ALA A 136 2.54 5.76 2.77
C ALA A 136 1.62 6.00 1.57
N TRP A 137 1.99 5.50 0.39
CA TRP A 137 1.14 5.57 -0.80
C TRP A 137 -0.17 4.80 -0.62
N VAL A 138 -0.13 3.57 -0.09
CA VAL A 138 -1.33 2.76 0.21
C VAL A 138 -2.26 3.48 1.19
N LEU A 139 -1.71 4.20 2.17
CA LEU A 139 -2.47 4.98 3.15
C LEU A 139 -2.96 6.33 2.59
N GLY A 140 -2.65 6.68 1.35
CA GLY A 140 -3.01 7.97 0.75
C GLY A 140 -2.31 9.17 1.42
N ARG A 141 -1.14 8.96 2.04
CA ARG A 141 -0.36 10.05 2.63
C ARG A 141 0.32 10.87 1.51
N PRO A 142 0.44 12.19 1.69
CA PRO A 142 1.17 13.06 0.76
C PRO A 142 2.68 12.78 0.76
#